data_AF-A0A435Y3G9-F1
#
_entry.id   AF-A0A435Y3G9-F1
#
_cell.length_a   1.000
_cell.length_b   1.000
_cell.length_c   1.000
_cell.angle_alpha   90.00
_cell.angle_beta   90.00
_cell.angle_gamma   90.00
#
_symmetry.space_group_name_H-M   'P 1'
#
loop_
_entity.id
_entity.type
_entity.pdbx_description
1 polymer ?
#
loop_
_entity_poly.entity_id
_entity_poly.type
_entity_poly.pdbx_seq_one_letter_code
_entity_poly.pdbx_strand_id
1 'polypeptide(L)'
;MATDLAEFARAKNVKYFMISYTDLFSGQRAKLVPAQAISDMQKDGAGFAGFATWLDLTPAHPDMLAVPDPDSVIQLPWKPEVAWVAANCIMDDKEVNQAPRNTLKRLIAEAASDGMHVKTGVEAEFFLISPDGKTISDEYDTASKPCYDQQAVMRRYDVIAEICDHMLALGWGAYQNDHEDANGQFEMNWAFDDALATADKHSFFKFMVKSIAEKHGLRATFMPKPFQGLTGNGCHAHISVWDKAGKTNVFADNSMELG
;
A
#
# COMPACT_ATOMS: atom_id res chain seq x y z
N MET A 1 -5.67 23.57 0.57
CA MET A 1 -6.20 23.37 1.94
C MET A 1 -6.28 21.87 2.14
N ALA A 2 -5.79 21.34 3.27
CA ALA A 2 -5.87 19.91 3.56
C ALA A 2 -7.33 19.46 3.61
N THR A 3 -7.58 18.22 3.22
CA THR A 3 -8.94 17.64 3.18
C THR A 3 -9.59 17.62 4.57
N ASP A 4 -10.86 18.03 4.70
CA ASP A 4 -11.65 17.86 5.94
C ASP A 4 -12.32 16.47 5.91
N LEU A 5 -11.93 15.59 6.84
CA LEU A 5 -12.42 14.21 6.85
C LEU A 5 -13.90 14.09 7.24
N ALA A 6 -14.46 15.03 8.01
CA ALA A 6 -15.88 15.04 8.34
C ALA A 6 -16.73 15.48 7.14
N GLU A 7 -16.25 16.46 6.35
CA GLU A 7 -16.85 16.81 5.06
C GLU A 7 -16.76 15.66 4.08
N PHE A 8 -15.59 15.03 3.97
CA PHE A 8 -15.39 13.81 3.16
C PHE A 8 -16.40 12.73 3.56
N ALA A 9 -16.59 12.49 4.86
CA ALA A 9 -17.52 11.49 5.36
C ALA A 9 -18.95 11.75 4.90
N ARG A 10 -19.42 13.00 5.04
CA ARG A 10 -20.77 13.41 4.61
C ARG A 10 -20.95 13.27 3.10
N ALA A 11 -19.97 13.73 2.32
CA ALA A 11 -20.03 13.71 0.86
C ALA A 11 -20.00 12.29 0.28
N LYS A 12 -19.25 11.38 0.92
CA LYS A 12 -19.04 10.01 0.43
C LYS A 12 -19.85 8.95 1.18
N ASN A 13 -20.70 9.35 2.14
CA ASN A 13 -21.48 8.47 3.00
C ASN A 13 -20.61 7.44 3.76
N VAL A 14 -19.44 7.89 4.24
CA VAL A 14 -18.55 7.07 5.08
C VAL A 14 -19.06 7.07 6.51
N LYS A 15 -19.19 5.88 7.09
CA LYS A 15 -19.61 5.68 8.48
C LYS A 15 -18.43 5.48 9.42
N TYR A 16 -17.33 4.92 8.93
CA TYR A 16 -16.15 4.63 9.73
C TYR A 16 -14.85 4.96 9.01
N PHE A 17 -13.87 5.43 9.77
CA PHE A 17 -12.50 5.64 9.32
C PHE A 17 -11.58 4.59 9.97
N MET A 18 -10.75 3.96 9.16
CA MET A 18 -9.67 3.10 9.58
C MET A 18 -8.39 3.93 9.59
N ILE A 19 -8.11 4.57 10.72
CA ILE A 19 -6.88 5.33 10.93
C ILE A 19 -5.76 4.31 11.11
N SER A 20 -4.82 4.29 10.17
CA SER A 20 -3.88 3.20 9.97
C SER A 20 -2.43 3.68 9.94
N TYR A 21 -1.54 2.95 10.60
CA TYR A 21 -0.09 3.12 10.45
C TYR A 21 0.59 1.77 10.20
N THR A 22 1.81 1.84 9.68
CA THR A 22 2.66 0.66 9.40
C THR A 22 3.73 0.56 10.48
N ASP A 23 3.95 -0.63 11.05
CA ASP A 23 5.04 -0.89 12.00
C ASP A 23 6.32 -1.42 11.32
N LEU A 24 7.40 -1.64 12.09
CA LEU A 24 8.72 -2.03 11.55
C LEU A 24 8.73 -3.35 10.76
N PHE A 25 7.77 -4.24 10.98
CA PHE A 25 7.65 -5.50 10.23
C PHE A 25 6.51 -5.46 9.21
N SER A 26 6.18 -4.26 8.72
CA SER A 26 5.13 -4.01 7.73
C SER A 26 3.71 -4.39 8.20
N GLY A 27 3.50 -4.55 9.52
CA GLY A 27 2.19 -4.80 10.08
C GLY A 27 1.30 -3.56 9.93
N GLN A 28 0.11 -3.73 9.36
CA GLN A 28 -0.92 -2.68 9.33
C GLN A 28 -1.63 -2.65 10.68
N ARG A 29 -1.53 -1.52 11.36
CA ARG A 29 -2.14 -1.28 12.69
C ARG A 29 -3.19 -0.21 12.53
N ALA A 30 -4.41 -0.49 12.93
CA ALA A 30 -5.49 0.46 12.72
C ALA A 30 -6.53 0.46 13.85
N LYS A 31 -7.27 1.57 13.92
CA LYS A 31 -8.46 1.72 14.76
C LYS A 31 -9.63 2.11 13.88
N LEU A 32 -10.76 1.42 14.06
CA LEU A 32 -12.01 1.76 13.39
C LEU A 32 -12.75 2.83 14.21
N VAL A 33 -12.80 4.04 13.69
CA VAL A 33 -13.37 5.22 14.33
C VAL A 33 -14.68 5.58 13.65
N PRO A 34 -15.80 5.78 14.36
CA PRO A 34 -17.04 6.26 13.74
C PRO A 34 -16.88 7.69 13.23
N ALA A 35 -17.51 8.02 12.11
CA ALA A 35 -17.39 9.34 11.46
C ALA A 35 -17.71 10.52 12.38
N GLN A 36 -18.55 10.33 13.41
CA GLN A 36 -18.85 11.36 14.41
C GLN A 36 -17.62 11.85 15.20
N ALA A 37 -16.56 11.03 15.31
CA ALA A 37 -15.36 11.33 16.07
C ALA A 37 -14.17 11.74 15.17
N ILE A 38 -14.35 11.77 13.85
CA ILE A 38 -13.21 11.94 12.93
C ILE A 38 -12.56 13.32 13.02
N SER A 39 -13.32 14.38 13.31
CA SER A 39 -12.76 15.73 13.48
C SER A 39 -11.78 15.81 14.64
N ASP A 40 -12.11 15.19 15.77
CA ASP A 40 -11.21 15.12 16.93
C ASP A 40 -9.98 14.27 16.61
N MET A 41 -10.17 13.10 15.99
CA MET A 41 -9.04 12.25 15.61
C MET A 41 -8.14 12.87 14.54
N GLN A 42 -8.68 13.69 13.63
CA GLN A 42 -7.88 14.40 12.62
C GLN A 42 -6.98 15.45 13.26
N LYS A 43 -7.43 16.06 14.36
CA LYS A 43 -6.68 17.07 15.10
C LYS A 43 -5.69 16.46 16.09
N ASP A 44 -6.17 15.52 16.90
CA ASP A 44 -5.45 15.03 18.09
C ASP A 44 -4.83 13.64 17.87
N GLY A 45 -5.26 12.91 16.84
CA GLY A 45 -4.81 11.54 16.55
C GLY A 45 -5.54 10.46 17.32
N ALA A 46 -5.44 9.22 16.84
CA ALA A 46 -5.99 8.04 17.50
C ALA A 46 -4.94 7.41 18.42
N GLY A 47 -5.28 7.18 19.69
CA GLY A 47 -4.37 6.58 20.67
C GLY A 47 -4.11 5.08 20.47
N PHE A 48 -2.83 4.68 20.56
CA PHE A 48 -2.34 3.32 20.56
C PHE A 48 -1.23 3.15 21.61
N ALA A 49 -1.28 2.07 22.38
CA ALA A 49 -0.14 1.65 23.18
C ALA A 49 0.96 1.14 22.25
N GLY A 50 1.94 1.99 21.92
CA GLY A 50 2.93 1.72 20.88
C GLY A 50 3.73 0.42 21.10
N PHE A 51 3.98 0.06 22.37
CA PHE A 51 4.67 -1.19 22.76
C PHE A 51 3.96 -2.46 22.28
N ALA A 52 2.64 -2.41 22.10
CA ALA A 52 1.84 -3.55 21.65
C ALA A 52 2.00 -3.82 20.14
N THR A 53 2.83 -3.02 19.45
CA THR A 53 3.15 -3.13 18.04
C THR A 53 4.67 -3.13 17.84
N TRP A 54 5.14 -3.38 16.63
CA TRP A 54 6.56 -3.46 16.37
C TRP A 54 7.20 -2.09 16.13
N LEU A 55 7.28 -1.30 17.19
CA LEU A 55 7.91 0.03 17.18
C LEU A 55 9.04 0.17 18.20
N ASP A 56 9.49 -0.94 18.80
CA ASP A 56 10.57 -0.95 19.80
C ASP A 56 10.33 0.04 20.96
N LEU A 57 9.15 -0.09 21.58
CA LEU A 57 8.73 0.71 22.72
C LEU A 57 8.45 -0.20 23.92
N THR A 58 8.41 0.38 25.12
CA THR A 58 8.10 -0.34 26.37
C THR A 58 6.70 0.01 26.88
N PRO A 59 6.07 -0.83 27.72
CA PRO A 59 4.78 -0.52 28.35
C PRO A 59 4.76 0.74 29.22
N ALA A 60 5.93 1.30 29.57
CA ALA A 60 6.05 2.52 30.37
C ALA A 60 6.01 3.79 29.52
N HIS A 61 6.12 3.70 28.19
CA HIS A 61 5.93 4.84 27.32
C HIS A 61 4.45 5.28 27.32
N PRO A 62 4.18 6.57 27.16
CA PRO A 62 2.82 7.05 26.98
C PRO A 62 2.19 6.49 25.69
N ASP A 63 0.88 6.69 25.55
CA ASP A 63 0.20 6.35 24.32
C ASP A 63 0.79 7.16 23.15
N MET A 64 0.98 6.46 22.04
CA MET A 64 1.30 7.05 20.75
C MET A 64 0.01 7.44 20.05
N LEU A 65 -0.01 8.62 19.44
CA LEU A 65 -1.11 9.14 18.65
C LEU A 65 -0.82 8.91 17.17
N ALA A 66 -1.64 8.11 16.50
CA ALA A 66 -1.62 8.00 15.04
C ALA A 66 -2.47 9.14 14.47
N VAL A 67 -1.82 10.20 14.00
CA VAL A 67 -2.46 11.39 13.43
C VAL A 67 -2.71 11.15 11.94
N PRO A 68 -3.97 11.08 11.47
CA PRO A 68 -4.27 10.76 10.08
C PRO A 68 -3.85 11.88 9.14
N ASP A 69 -3.26 11.50 8.02
CA ASP A 69 -2.94 12.37 6.90
C ASP A 69 -4.16 12.43 5.97
N PRO A 70 -4.94 13.52 5.97
CA PRO A 70 -6.23 13.54 5.32
C PRO A 70 -6.12 13.47 3.78
N ASP A 71 -4.97 13.80 3.21
CA ASP A 71 -4.75 13.72 1.77
C ASP A 71 -4.48 12.27 1.30
N SER A 72 -4.28 11.34 2.24
CA SER A 72 -4.15 9.90 1.99
C SER A 72 -5.48 9.12 2.07
N VAL A 73 -6.62 9.81 2.27
CA VAL A 73 -7.91 9.15 2.50
C VAL A 73 -8.36 8.32 1.28
N ILE A 74 -8.69 7.05 1.52
CA ILE A 74 -9.20 6.13 0.51
C ILE A 74 -10.52 5.52 1.01
N GLN A 75 -11.64 5.84 0.36
CA GLN A 75 -12.88 5.09 0.57
C GLN A 75 -12.69 3.67 0.02
N LEU A 76 -12.93 2.63 0.85
CA LEU A 76 -12.71 1.24 0.43
C LEU A 76 -13.65 0.90 -0.73
N PRO A 77 -13.15 0.59 -1.94
CA PRO A 77 -14.04 0.35 -3.09
C PRO A 77 -14.98 -0.85 -2.90
N TRP A 78 -14.54 -1.88 -2.17
CA TRP A 78 -15.35 -3.07 -1.84
C TRP A 78 -16.20 -2.93 -0.57
N LYS A 79 -16.00 -1.86 0.22
CA LYS A 79 -16.81 -1.57 1.42
C LYS A 79 -16.95 -0.05 1.63
N PRO A 80 -17.72 0.65 0.78
CA PRO A 80 -17.69 2.11 0.70
C PRO A 80 -18.11 2.86 1.97
N GLU A 81 -18.80 2.20 2.92
CA GLU A 81 -19.10 2.79 4.22
C GLU A 81 -17.86 2.96 5.14
N VAL A 82 -16.69 2.47 4.72
CA VAL A 82 -15.41 2.58 5.42
C VAL A 82 -14.40 3.34 4.57
N ALA A 83 -13.65 4.25 5.17
CA ALA A 83 -12.48 4.86 4.55
C ALA A 83 -11.21 4.52 5.33
N TRP A 84 -10.12 4.21 4.63
CA TRP A 84 -8.78 4.06 5.18
C TRP A 84 -8.04 5.39 5.12
N VAL A 85 -7.20 5.68 6.12
CA VAL A 85 -6.35 6.88 6.14
C VAL A 85 -4.99 6.50 6.71
N ALA A 86 -3.91 6.81 5.98
CA ALA A 86 -2.55 6.67 6.49
C ALA A 86 -2.33 7.67 7.64
N ALA A 87 -1.53 7.30 8.63
CA ALA A 87 -1.27 8.14 9.79
C ALA A 87 0.22 8.25 10.10
N ASN A 88 0.60 9.41 10.63
CA ASN A 88 1.92 9.64 11.21
C ASN A 88 1.87 9.35 12.71
N CYS A 89 2.89 8.68 13.22
CA CYS A 89 2.97 8.32 14.63
C CYS A 89 3.60 9.44 15.45
N ILE A 90 2.89 9.99 16.43
CA ILE A 90 3.33 11.07 17.31
C ILE A 90 3.32 10.58 18.76
N MET A 91 4.33 10.94 19.56
CA MET A 91 4.40 10.65 21.00
C MET A 91 5.13 11.80 21.69
N ASP A 92 4.58 12.30 22.80
CA ASP A 92 5.08 13.50 23.51
C ASP A 92 5.31 14.70 22.56
N ASP A 93 4.31 14.99 21.72
CA ASP A 93 4.31 16.06 20.71
C ASP A 93 5.44 15.98 19.66
N LYS A 94 6.08 14.81 19.52
CA LYS A 94 7.16 14.57 18.57
C LYS A 94 6.85 13.38 17.66
N GLU A 95 7.33 13.43 16.42
CA GLU A 95 7.28 12.26 15.54
C GLU A 95 8.06 11.09 16.16
N VAL A 96 7.45 9.90 16.16
CA VAL A 96 8.13 8.65 16.53
C VAL A 96 9.11 8.32 15.41
N ASN A 97 10.41 8.51 15.67
CA ASN A 97 11.45 8.47 14.66
C ASN A 97 11.51 7.14 13.89
N GLN A 98 11.34 6.03 14.59
CA GLN A 98 11.40 4.67 14.02
C GLN A 98 10.10 4.26 13.29
N ALA A 99 9.03 5.05 13.34
CA ALA A 99 7.84 4.74 12.56
C ALA A 99 8.17 4.86 11.05
N PRO A 100 7.91 3.82 10.23
CA PRO A 100 8.30 3.78 8.82
C PRO A 100 7.87 5.00 8.00
N ARG A 101 6.60 5.43 8.12
CA ARG A 101 6.09 6.60 7.36
C ARG A 101 6.79 7.90 7.77
N ASN A 102 7.03 8.10 9.06
CA ASN A 102 7.78 9.27 9.57
C ASN A 102 9.23 9.26 9.07
N THR A 103 9.90 8.10 9.09
CA THR A 103 11.26 7.95 8.54
C THR A 103 11.30 8.30 7.06
N LEU A 104 10.35 7.79 6.25
CA LEU A 104 10.29 8.12 4.83
C LEU A 104 10.07 9.62 4.60
N LYS A 105 9.15 10.26 5.33
CA LYS A 105 8.93 11.71 5.25
C LYS A 105 10.19 12.51 5.53
N ARG A 106 10.97 12.12 6.56
CA ARG A 106 12.24 12.77 6.90
C ARG A 106 13.25 12.65 5.77
N LEU A 107 13.41 11.46 5.19
CA LEU A 107 14.34 11.22 4.07
C LEU A 107 13.90 11.96 2.79
N ILE A 108 12.60 12.06 2.53
CA ILE A 108 12.07 12.88 1.43
C ILE A 108 12.41 14.36 1.65
N ALA A 109 12.27 14.87 2.88
CA ALA A 109 12.61 16.25 3.20
C ALA A 109 14.12 16.52 3.08
N GLU A 110 14.97 15.57 3.46
CA GLU A 110 16.43 15.62 3.28
C GLU A 110 16.80 15.70 1.79
N ALA A 111 16.27 14.79 0.97
CA ALA A 111 16.47 14.83 -0.49
C ALA A 111 15.98 16.15 -1.11
N ALA A 112 14.83 16.67 -0.69
CA ALA A 112 14.30 17.94 -1.17
C ALA A 112 15.20 19.13 -0.78
N SER A 113 15.89 19.06 0.36
CA SER A 113 16.85 20.09 0.79
C SER A 113 18.10 20.13 -0.11
N ASP A 114 18.45 19.00 -0.71
CA ASP A 114 19.50 18.87 -1.72
C ASP A 114 19.00 19.14 -3.16
N GLY A 115 17.74 19.59 -3.31
CA GLY A 115 17.14 19.89 -4.61
C GLY A 115 16.63 18.67 -5.38
N MET A 116 16.51 17.51 -4.73
CA MET A 116 16.07 16.26 -5.33
C MET A 116 14.59 15.98 -4.99
N HIS A 117 13.76 15.76 -6.02
CA HIS A 117 12.37 15.33 -5.85
C HIS A 117 12.23 13.86 -6.26
N VAL A 118 12.02 12.96 -5.30
CA VAL A 118 12.06 11.50 -5.55
C VAL A 118 10.67 10.95 -5.90
N LYS A 119 10.58 10.21 -7.00
CA LYS A 119 9.39 9.47 -7.41
C LYS A 119 9.70 7.98 -7.54
N THR A 120 8.73 7.14 -7.18
CA THR A 120 8.90 5.69 -7.19
C THR A 120 7.69 4.97 -7.78
N GLY A 121 7.95 3.84 -8.44
CA GLY A 121 6.98 2.81 -8.80
C GLY A 121 7.37 1.49 -8.12
N VAL A 122 6.39 0.62 -7.86
CA VAL A 122 6.63 -0.70 -7.27
C VAL A 122 5.94 -1.80 -8.07
N GLU A 123 6.60 -2.94 -8.19
CA GLU A 123 6.10 -4.17 -8.80
C GLU A 123 5.88 -5.18 -7.68
N ALA A 124 4.67 -5.20 -7.11
CA ALA A 124 4.37 -5.95 -5.90
C ALA A 124 3.78 -7.33 -6.23
N GLU A 125 4.66 -8.27 -6.57
CA GLU A 125 4.29 -9.66 -6.87
C GLU A 125 3.61 -10.36 -5.67
N PHE A 126 2.62 -11.19 -5.94
CA PHE A 126 1.93 -12.00 -4.94
C PHE A 126 1.47 -13.34 -5.50
N PHE A 127 1.24 -14.30 -4.61
CA PHE A 127 0.56 -15.55 -4.98
C PHE A 127 -0.90 -15.52 -4.52
N LEU A 128 -1.79 -16.08 -5.35
CA LEU A 128 -3.12 -16.51 -4.92
C LEU A 128 -3.07 -17.98 -4.52
N ILE A 129 -3.33 -18.25 -3.25
CA ILE A 129 -3.21 -19.57 -2.60
C ILE A 129 -4.54 -20.03 -2.01
N SER A 130 -4.62 -21.30 -1.62
CA SER A 130 -5.75 -21.84 -0.86
C SER A 130 -5.92 -21.10 0.48
N PRO A 131 -7.14 -21.03 1.05
CA PRO A 131 -7.37 -20.37 2.35
C PRO A 131 -6.47 -20.88 3.48
N ASP A 132 -6.18 -22.18 3.49
CA ASP A 132 -5.29 -22.81 4.47
C ASP A 132 -3.79 -22.56 4.20
N GLY A 133 -3.47 -21.96 3.05
CA GLY A 133 -2.14 -21.53 2.64
C GLY A 133 -1.20 -22.65 2.21
N LYS A 134 -1.70 -23.87 1.95
CA LYS A 134 -0.86 -25.03 1.63
C LYS A 134 -0.53 -25.18 0.15
N THR A 135 -1.41 -24.73 -0.73
CA THR A 135 -1.24 -24.89 -2.18
C THR A 135 -1.54 -23.59 -2.89
N ILE A 136 -1.08 -23.46 -4.13
CA ILE A 136 -1.60 -22.42 -5.03
C ILE A 136 -3.11 -22.61 -5.19
N SER A 137 -3.81 -21.53 -5.53
CA SER A 137 -5.27 -21.56 -5.61
C SER A 137 -5.77 -22.35 -6.82
N ASP A 138 -4.98 -22.48 -7.88
CA ASP A 138 -5.37 -23.09 -9.16
C ASP A 138 -4.63 -24.42 -9.37
N GLU A 139 -5.36 -25.52 -9.33
CA GLU A 139 -4.78 -26.86 -9.56
C GLU A 139 -4.42 -27.13 -11.02
N TYR A 140 -4.93 -26.31 -11.96
CA TYR A 140 -4.65 -26.46 -13.41
C TYR A 140 -3.44 -25.64 -13.88
N ASP A 141 -2.87 -24.82 -12.99
CA ASP A 141 -1.68 -24.02 -13.28
C ASP A 141 -0.43 -24.82 -12.94
N THR A 142 0.05 -25.60 -13.93
CA THR A 142 1.12 -26.59 -13.74
C THR A 142 2.17 -26.55 -14.84
N ALA A 143 2.19 -25.51 -15.66
CA ALA A 143 3.14 -25.42 -16.76
C ALA A 143 4.58 -25.26 -16.22
N SER A 144 5.57 -25.78 -16.97
CA SER A 144 6.98 -25.61 -16.60
C SER A 144 7.48 -24.18 -16.82
N LYS A 145 6.79 -23.41 -17.67
CA LYS A 145 7.01 -21.99 -17.94
C LYS A 145 5.64 -21.30 -17.97
N PRO A 146 5.09 -20.94 -16.80
CA PRO A 146 3.73 -20.45 -16.70
C PRO A 146 3.62 -18.93 -16.92
N CYS A 147 4.75 -18.21 -16.96
CA CYS A 147 4.79 -16.76 -17.13
C CYS A 147 3.94 -16.31 -18.34
N TYR A 148 3.04 -15.35 -18.08
CA TYR A 148 2.06 -14.80 -19.01
C TYR A 148 1.04 -15.82 -19.55
N ASP A 149 0.78 -16.92 -18.83
CA ASP A 149 -0.19 -17.93 -19.28
C ASP A 149 -1.61 -17.35 -19.30
N GLN A 150 -2.15 -17.24 -20.52
CA GLN A 150 -3.47 -16.68 -20.78
C GLN A 150 -4.59 -17.41 -20.02
N GLN A 151 -4.51 -18.74 -19.87
CA GLN A 151 -5.57 -19.50 -19.21
C GLN A 151 -5.53 -19.31 -17.70
N ALA A 152 -4.34 -19.29 -17.09
CA ALA A 152 -4.16 -19.07 -15.66
C ALA A 152 -4.63 -17.66 -15.26
N VAL A 153 -4.32 -16.63 -16.06
CA VAL A 153 -4.90 -15.28 -15.90
C VAL A 153 -6.42 -15.34 -15.95
N MET A 154 -7.00 -15.94 -17.00
CA MET A 154 -8.46 -15.95 -17.18
C MET A 154 -9.19 -16.77 -16.12
N ARG A 155 -8.57 -17.80 -15.52
CA ARG A 155 -9.14 -18.54 -14.38
C ARG A 155 -9.13 -17.74 -13.07
N ARG A 156 -8.41 -16.61 -13.02
CA ARG A 156 -8.42 -15.65 -11.90
C ARG A 156 -8.98 -14.28 -12.26
N TYR A 157 -9.61 -14.17 -13.43
CA TYR A 157 -10.14 -12.93 -13.96
C TYR A 157 -10.97 -12.15 -12.95
N ASP A 158 -11.93 -12.77 -12.26
CA ASP A 158 -12.84 -12.04 -11.36
C ASP A 158 -12.12 -11.34 -10.20
N VAL A 159 -11.07 -11.94 -9.65
CA VAL A 159 -10.27 -11.36 -8.56
C VAL A 159 -9.36 -10.26 -9.11
N ILE A 160 -8.66 -10.54 -10.20
CA ILE A 160 -7.69 -9.62 -10.81
C ILE A 160 -8.41 -8.39 -11.38
N ALA A 161 -9.50 -8.59 -12.11
CA ALA A 161 -10.31 -7.50 -12.66
C ALA A 161 -10.93 -6.64 -11.56
N GLU A 162 -11.47 -7.22 -10.48
CA GLU A 162 -12.03 -6.43 -9.36
C GLU A 162 -10.96 -5.52 -8.73
N ILE A 163 -9.76 -6.05 -8.48
CA ILE A 163 -8.65 -5.25 -7.91
C ILE A 163 -8.19 -4.18 -8.91
N CYS A 164 -8.10 -4.50 -10.21
CA CYS A 164 -7.71 -3.56 -11.25
C CYS A 164 -8.72 -2.41 -11.38
N ASP A 165 -10.01 -2.74 -11.43
CA ASP A 165 -11.10 -1.77 -11.49
C ASP A 165 -11.11 -0.85 -10.26
N HIS A 166 -10.75 -1.37 -9.08
CA HIS A 166 -10.56 -0.56 -7.89
C HIS A 166 -9.39 0.41 -8.02
N MET A 167 -8.23 -0.03 -8.53
CA MET A 167 -7.11 0.88 -8.81
C MET A 167 -7.47 1.96 -9.84
N LEU A 168 -8.23 1.60 -10.89
CA LEU A 168 -8.73 2.54 -11.89
C LEU A 168 -9.70 3.56 -11.27
N ALA A 169 -10.65 3.11 -10.44
CA ALA A 169 -11.61 3.98 -9.75
C ALA A 169 -10.93 4.92 -8.74
N LEU A 170 -9.81 4.50 -8.15
CA LEU A 170 -8.97 5.33 -7.28
C LEU A 170 -8.03 6.26 -8.06
N GLY A 171 -7.99 6.17 -9.39
CA GLY A 171 -7.18 7.05 -10.24
C GLY A 171 -5.69 6.71 -10.23
N TRP A 172 -5.31 5.49 -9.87
CA TRP A 172 -3.89 5.10 -9.78
C TRP A 172 -3.22 4.88 -11.13
N GLY A 173 -4.00 4.86 -12.22
CA GLY A 173 -3.47 4.60 -13.56
C GLY A 173 -2.95 3.17 -13.71
N ALA A 174 -3.72 2.18 -13.24
CA ALA A 174 -3.42 0.78 -13.50
C ALA A 174 -3.36 0.51 -15.01
N TYR A 175 -2.35 -0.22 -15.47
CA TYR A 175 -2.08 -0.37 -16.91
C TYR A 175 -1.81 -1.80 -17.38
N GLN A 176 -1.39 -2.72 -16.50
CA GLN A 176 -1.22 -4.15 -16.85
C GLN A 176 -1.40 -5.04 -15.62
N ASN A 177 -1.76 -6.29 -15.88
CA ASN A 177 -1.94 -7.34 -14.88
C ASN A 177 -1.48 -8.66 -15.49
N ASP A 178 -0.57 -9.33 -14.82
CA ASP A 178 0.18 -10.43 -15.40
C ASP A 178 0.13 -11.66 -14.51
N HIS A 179 0.18 -12.83 -15.14
CA HIS A 179 0.55 -14.07 -14.47
C HIS A 179 2.06 -14.21 -14.53
N GLU A 180 2.69 -14.40 -13.39
CA GLU A 180 4.14 -14.29 -13.23
C GLU A 180 4.88 -15.62 -13.40
N ASP A 181 6.20 -15.60 -13.25
CA ASP A 181 7.07 -16.74 -13.57
C ASP A 181 6.79 -18.02 -12.75
N ALA A 182 6.17 -17.90 -11.57
CA ALA A 182 5.73 -19.06 -10.79
C ALA A 182 4.24 -19.38 -10.98
N ASN A 183 3.90 -20.68 -11.02
CA ASN A 183 2.52 -21.13 -10.96
C ASN A 183 1.81 -20.51 -9.73
N GLY A 184 0.65 -19.91 -9.92
CA GLY A 184 -0.16 -19.21 -8.92
C GLY A 184 0.28 -17.79 -8.58
N GLN A 185 1.31 -17.25 -9.24
CA GLN A 185 1.87 -15.92 -9.00
C GLN A 185 1.28 -14.89 -9.97
N PHE A 186 1.07 -13.69 -9.47
CA PHE A 186 0.49 -12.57 -10.21
C PHE A 186 1.18 -11.26 -9.86
N GLU A 187 1.15 -10.33 -10.80
CA GLU A 187 1.56 -8.94 -10.63
C GLU A 187 0.47 -8.01 -11.18
N MET A 188 0.34 -6.84 -10.57
CA MET A 188 -0.57 -5.79 -11.04
C MET A 188 0.10 -4.43 -10.90
N ASN A 189 0.27 -3.71 -12.01
CA ASN A 189 1.04 -2.48 -12.04
C ASN A 189 0.15 -1.23 -12.16
N TRP A 190 0.62 -0.15 -11.55
CA TRP A 190 0.04 1.17 -11.63
C TRP A 190 1.13 2.24 -11.78
N ALA A 191 0.74 3.45 -12.16
CA ALA A 191 1.68 4.53 -12.43
C ALA A 191 2.53 4.88 -11.20
N PHE A 192 3.80 5.22 -11.44
CA PHE A 192 4.66 5.79 -10.40
C PHE A 192 4.08 7.12 -9.87
N ASP A 193 4.50 7.51 -8.67
CA ASP A 193 4.10 8.77 -8.05
C ASP A 193 5.24 9.29 -7.14
N ASP A 194 4.99 10.42 -6.48
CA ASP A 194 5.82 10.90 -5.39
C ASP A 194 6.02 9.79 -4.34
N ALA A 195 7.25 9.67 -3.83
CA ALA A 195 7.66 8.50 -3.05
C ALA A 195 6.73 8.18 -1.86
N LEU A 196 6.20 9.20 -1.18
CA LEU A 196 5.26 9.01 -0.07
C LEU A 196 3.90 8.47 -0.55
N ALA A 197 3.38 9.00 -1.67
CA ALA A 197 2.12 8.55 -2.26
C ALA A 197 2.23 7.10 -2.74
N THR A 198 3.33 6.72 -3.39
CA THR A 198 3.57 5.32 -3.75
C THR A 198 3.67 4.41 -2.53
N ALA A 199 4.31 4.85 -1.45
CA ALA A 199 4.39 4.07 -0.21
C ALA A 199 3.02 3.85 0.45
N ASP A 200 2.17 4.88 0.50
CA ASP A 200 0.80 4.78 1.02
C ASP A 200 -0.05 3.84 0.14
N LYS A 201 0.02 3.99 -1.19
CA LYS A 201 -0.64 3.09 -2.15
C LYS A 201 -0.17 1.66 -1.99
N HIS A 202 1.13 1.40 -1.85
CA HIS A 202 1.68 0.07 -1.65
C HIS A 202 1.15 -0.58 -0.36
N SER A 203 1.08 0.19 0.73
CA SER A 203 0.49 -0.27 1.99
C SER A 203 -0.98 -0.67 1.82
N PHE A 204 -1.74 0.18 1.15
CA PHE A 204 -3.15 -0.06 0.84
C PHE A 204 -3.36 -1.22 -0.13
N PHE A 205 -2.52 -1.35 -1.16
CA PHE A 205 -2.60 -2.39 -2.18
C PHE A 205 -2.51 -3.78 -1.56
N LYS A 206 -1.54 -4.01 -0.67
CA LYS A 206 -1.40 -5.29 0.05
C LYS A 206 -2.64 -5.62 0.88
N PHE A 207 -3.26 -4.61 1.49
CA PHE A 207 -4.50 -4.78 2.24
C PHE A 207 -5.69 -5.08 1.31
N MET A 208 -5.82 -4.35 0.20
CA MET A 208 -6.84 -4.55 -0.83
C MET A 208 -6.76 -5.94 -1.43
N VAL A 209 -5.60 -6.35 -1.95
CA VAL A 209 -5.40 -7.66 -2.57
C VAL A 209 -5.77 -8.80 -1.62
N LYS A 210 -5.33 -8.73 -0.35
CA LYS A 210 -5.71 -9.73 0.66
C LYS A 210 -7.22 -9.75 0.93
N SER A 211 -7.83 -8.57 1.08
CA SER A 211 -9.26 -8.44 1.38
C SER A 211 -10.14 -8.97 0.23
N ILE A 212 -9.79 -8.65 -1.02
CA ILE A 212 -10.52 -9.13 -2.19
C ILE A 212 -10.28 -10.62 -2.40
N ALA A 213 -9.04 -11.12 -2.26
CA ALA A 213 -8.79 -12.55 -2.33
C ALA A 213 -9.63 -13.32 -1.30
N GLU A 214 -9.70 -12.85 -0.05
CA GLU A 214 -10.54 -13.45 1.00
C GLU A 214 -12.03 -13.40 0.67
N LYS A 215 -12.53 -12.28 0.12
CA LYS A 215 -13.92 -12.15 -0.37
C LYS A 215 -14.26 -13.22 -1.42
N HIS A 216 -13.29 -13.61 -2.23
CA HIS A 216 -13.43 -14.64 -3.27
C HIS A 216 -13.09 -16.06 -2.77
N GLY A 217 -12.92 -16.26 -1.46
CA GLY A 217 -12.61 -17.58 -0.89
C GLY A 217 -11.19 -18.06 -1.17
N LEU A 218 -10.28 -17.14 -1.49
CA LEU A 218 -8.85 -17.36 -1.70
C LEU A 218 -8.04 -16.68 -0.60
N ARG A 219 -6.73 -16.80 -0.66
CA ARG A 219 -5.80 -16.03 0.16
C ARG A 219 -4.69 -15.46 -0.73
N ALA A 220 -4.31 -14.21 -0.50
CA ALA A 220 -3.13 -13.64 -1.13
C ALA A 220 -1.92 -13.66 -0.18
N THR A 221 -0.73 -13.96 -0.71
CA THR A 221 0.52 -13.87 0.04
C THR A 221 1.60 -13.11 -0.71
N PHE A 222 2.23 -12.19 0.00
CA PHE A 222 3.43 -11.44 -0.42
C PHE A 222 4.69 -12.00 0.26
N MET A 223 4.64 -13.25 0.74
CA MET A 223 5.80 -13.92 1.32
C MET A 223 6.91 -14.02 0.26
N PRO A 224 8.19 -13.74 0.57
CA PRO A 224 9.24 -13.73 -0.45
C PRO A 224 9.41 -15.09 -1.15
N LYS A 225 9.22 -16.19 -0.42
CA LYS A 225 9.37 -17.55 -0.95
C LYS A 225 8.32 -18.51 -0.39
N PRO A 226 7.07 -18.48 -0.87
CA PRO A 226 6.00 -19.30 -0.30
C PRO A 226 6.12 -20.78 -0.68
N PHE A 227 6.69 -21.09 -1.84
CA PHE A 227 6.83 -22.46 -2.35
C PHE A 227 8.28 -22.76 -2.75
N GLN A 228 8.80 -23.90 -2.30
CA GLN A 228 10.10 -24.38 -2.70
C GLN A 228 10.09 -24.78 -4.18
N GLY A 229 11.13 -24.42 -4.92
CA GLY A 229 11.30 -24.81 -6.33
C GLY A 229 10.56 -23.94 -7.35
N LEU A 230 9.73 -22.99 -6.90
CA LEU A 230 9.13 -21.95 -7.75
C LEU A 230 9.87 -20.62 -7.59
N THR A 231 9.68 -19.69 -8.53
CA THR A 231 10.11 -18.28 -8.39
C THR A 231 9.46 -17.63 -7.16
N GLY A 232 10.14 -16.65 -6.56
CA GLY A 232 9.69 -15.97 -5.33
C GLY A 232 9.04 -14.63 -5.66
N ASN A 233 8.37 -14.01 -4.68
CA ASN A 233 7.81 -12.68 -4.85
C ASN A 233 8.89 -11.61 -4.74
N GLY A 234 9.09 -10.88 -5.83
CA GLY A 234 9.76 -9.60 -5.89
C GLY A 234 8.93 -8.45 -5.30
N CYS A 235 9.62 -7.35 -5.08
CA CYS A 235 9.02 -6.03 -4.91
C CYS A 235 9.93 -5.03 -5.62
N HIS A 236 10.03 -5.14 -6.95
CA HIS A 236 10.97 -4.30 -7.70
C HIS A 236 10.57 -2.84 -7.53
N ALA A 237 11.56 -1.98 -7.32
CA ALA A 237 11.36 -0.55 -7.10
C ALA A 237 12.02 0.21 -8.24
N HIS A 238 11.21 0.90 -9.03
CA HIS A 238 11.68 1.84 -10.04
C HIS A 238 11.82 3.21 -9.38
N ILE A 239 13.01 3.80 -9.45
CA ILE A 239 13.33 5.03 -8.73
C ILE A 239 13.84 6.07 -9.72
N SER A 240 13.30 7.29 -9.63
CA SER A 240 13.76 8.43 -10.40
C SER A 240 13.86 9.67 -9.52
N VAL A 241 14.81 10.53 -9.84
CA VAL A 241 14.95 11.86 -9.23
C VAL A 241 14.50 12.89 -10.24
N TRP A 242 13.79 13.89 -9.76
CA TRP A 242 13.25 14.99 -10.56
C TRP A 242 13.78 16.32 -10.03
N ASP A 243 13.72 17.34 -10.87
CA ASP A 243 13.99 18.71 -10.45
C ASP A 243 13.08 19.12 -9.28
N LYS A 244 13.41 20.23 -8.62
CA LYS A 244 12.64 20.75 -7.48
C LYS A 244 11.16 21.02 -7.81
N ALA A 245 10.81 21.23 -9.08
CA ALA A 245 9.44 21.42 -9.52
C ALA A 245 8.70 20.10 -9.80
N GLY A 246 9.39 18.96 -9.71
CA GLY A 246 8.87 17.63 -10.02
C GLY A 246 8.58 17.40 -11.51
N LYS A 247 9.18 18.20 -12.41
CA LYS A 247 8.83 18.28 -13.84
C LYS A 247 9.81 17.61 -14.77
N THR A 248 11.11 17.73 -14.50
CA THR A 248 12.17 17.17 -15.35
C THR A 248 12.85 16.03 -14.60
N ASN A 249 12.88 14.83 -15.19
CA ASN A 249 13.65 13.71 -14.66
C ASN A 249 15.15 14.02 -14.83
N VAL A 250 15.90 14.06 -13.73
CA VAL A 250 17.34 14.39 -13.76
C VAL A 250 18.23 13.18 -14.01
N PHE A 251 17.66 11.96 -14.02
CA PHE A 251 18.37 10.77 -14.49
C PHE A 251 18.37 10.64 -16.01
N ALA A 252 17.43 11.30 -16.69
CA ALA A 252 17.36 11.27 -18.15
C ALA A 252 18.45 12.15 -18.77
N ASP A 253 19.24 11.55 -19.65
CA ASP A 253 20.22 12.18 -20.51
C ASP A 253 20.11 11.60 -21.94
N ASN A 254 19.39 12.31 -22.81
CA ASN A 254 19.20 11.95 -24.21
C ASN A 254 20.50 11.87 -25.03
N SER A 255 21.65 12.28 -24.47
CA SER A 255 22.95 12.09 -25.11
C SER A 255 23.57 10.72 -24.85
N MET A 256 23.04 9.96 -23.88
CA MET A 256 23.49 8.63 -23.50
C MET A 256 22.69 7.55 -24.25
N GLU A 257 23.30 6.39 -24.45
CA GLU A 257 22.72 5.28 -25.24
C GLU A 257 21.36 4.77 -24.69
N LEU A 258 21.18 4.84 -23.37
CA LEU A 258 19.99 4.35 -22.67
C LEU A 258 18.96 5.46 -22.34
N GLY A 259 19.26 6.70 -22.73
CA GLY A 259 18.41 7.86 -22.50
C GLY A 259 18.42 8.40 -21.08
#